data_AF-T2JWL7-F1
#
_entry.id   AF-T2JWL7-F1
#
_cell.length_a   1.000
_cell.length_b   1.000
_cell.length_c   1.000
_cell.angle_alpha   90.00
_cell.angle_beta   90.00
_cell.angle_gamma   90.00
#
_symmetry.space_group_name_H-M   'P 1'
#
loop_
_entity.id
_entity.type
_entity.pdbx_description
1 polymer ?
#
loop_
_entity_poly.entity_id
_entity_poly.type
_entity_poly.pdbx_seq_one_letter_code
_entity_poly.pdbx_strand_id
1 'polypeptide(L)'
;MTTIKIHEFSTGIAVQGTPENWWSTRFTGYMNLTLAQVPPVLQNAISNRLFQAAEGSVREAVETARAAGETTVQPAIIAREVKEGNNAYSAIAVITPAKDEKGRTISVYRYFLTTGLGNLTHLLYWYDQKAKKLIFDPFDIKNEGDYYEYDTSQTRRFEIPRSNEKLQNLLNSDDANIIISYDIQCMIYNINKLASIKKEEYELTAWAYKVEGLSKPWFFSSYLSC
;
A
#
# COMPACT_ATOMS: atom_id res chain seq x y z
N MET A 1 -12.68 -2.13 24.22
CA MET A 1 -11.34 -2.13 23.61
C MET A 1 -11.40 -3.08 22.44
N THR A 2 -11.03 -2.64 21.24
CA THR A 2 -11.13 -3.47 20.04
C THR A 2 -9.72 -3.65 19.50
N THR A 3 -9.19 -4.85 19.61
CA THR A 3 -7.88 -5.20 19.05
C THR A 3 -8.08 -5.83 17.69
N ILE A 4 -7.31 -5.39 16.70
CA ILE A 4 -7.25 -6.03 15.38
C ILE A 4 -5.97 -6.85 15.26
N LYS A 5 -6.03 -7.92 14.46
CA LYS A 5 -4.87 -8.72 14.06
C LYS A 5 -4.44 -8.28 12.68
N ILE A 6 -3.19 -7.82 12.58
CA ILE A 6 -2.58 -7.39 11.35
C ILE A 6 -1.66 -8.51 10.90
N HIS A 7 -2.06 -9.15 9.82
CA HIS A 7 -1.26 -10.14 9.12
C HIS A 7 -0.41 -9.47 8.04
N GLU A 8 0.62 -10.16 7.62
CA GLU A 8 1.43 -9.83 6.46
C GLU A 8 1.76 -11.03 5.58
N PHE A 9 2.09 -10.70 4.34
CA PHE A 9 2.74 -11.58 3.36
C PHE A 9 3.44 -10.73 2.29
N SER A 10 4.36 -11.34 1.56
CA SER A 10 5.18 -10.66 0.55
C SER A 10 5.14 -11.37 -0.79
N THR A 11 5.51 -10.65 -1.85
CA THR A 11 5.80 -11.25 -3.16
C THR A 11 6.89 -12.31 -3.02
N GLY A 12 6.56 -13.56 -3.34
CA GLY A 12 7.52 -14.66 -3.37
C GLY A 12 8.53 -14.47 -4.48
N ILE A 13 9.82 -14.46 -4.13
CA ILE A 13 10.93 -14.43 -5.08
C ILE A 13 11.96 -15.52 -4.75
N ALA A 14 12.66 -15.98 -5.77
CA ALA A 14 13.90 -16.72 -5.61
C ALA A 14 15.06 -15.71 -5.52
N VAL A 15 15.47 -15.42 -4.28
CA VAL A 15 16.52 -14.44 -3.98
C VAL A 15 17.92 -15.02 -4.17
N GLN A 16 18.83 -14.21 -4.71
CA GLN A 16 20.28 -14.44 -4.70
C GLN A 16 21.00 -13.19 -4.17
N GLY A 17 22.18 -13.37 -3.59
CA GLY A 17 22.99 -12.29 -3.02
C GLY A 17 22.93 -12.21 -1.50
N THR A 18 23.17 -11.01 -0.95
CA THR A 18 23.17 -10.71 0.49
C THR A 18 22.09 -9.68 0.84
N PRO A 19 21.74 -9.47 2.11
CA PRO A 19 20.78 -8.43 2.52
C PRO A 19 21.07 -7.04 1.95
N GLU A 20 22.34 -6.70 1.76
CA GLU A 20 22.80 -5.41 1.23
C GLU A 20 22.78 -5.35 -0.30
N ASN A 21 22.86 -6.50 -0.97
CA ASN A 21 22.94 -6.59 -2.42
C ASN A 21 22.33 -7.91 -2.92
N TRP A 22 21.02 -7.87 -3.19
CA TRP A 22 20.27 -9.02 -3.69
C TRP A 22 19.50 -8.69 -4.97
N TRP A 23 19.14 -9.76 -5.69
CA TRP A 23 18.25 -9.70 -6.85
C TRP A 23 17.31 -10.92 -6.89
N SER A 24 16.21 -10.76 -7.62
CA SER A 24 15.29 -11.86 -7.91
C SER A 24 15.68 -12.58 -9.19
N THR A 25 15.71 -13.90 -9.16
CA THR A 25 15.88 -14.74 -10.37
C THR A 25 14.53 -15.13 -10.98
N ARG A 26 13.49 -15.25 -10.16
CA ARG A 26 12.10 -15.53 -10.57
C ARG A 26 11.11 -15.25 -9.47
N PHE A 27 9.84 -15.09 -9.84
CA PHE A 27 8.72 -15.08 -8.90
C PHE A 27 8.33 -16.51 -8.50
N THR A 28 7.97 -16.71 -7.24
CA THR A 28 7.66 -18.02 -6.63
C THR A 28 6.28 -18.07 -5.95
N GLY A 29 5.45 -17.05 -6.14
CA GLY A 29 4.13 -16.94 -5.52
C GLY A 29 4.14 -15.94 -4.36
N TYR A 30 3.87 -16.42 -3.14
CA TYR A 30 3.91 -15.60 -1.92
C TYR A 30 4.95 -16.16 -0.94
N MET A 31 5.57 -15.28 -0.16
CA MET A 31 6.51 -15.63 0.91
C MET A 31 6.25 -14.80 2.17
N ASN A 32 6.85 -15.19 3.30
CA ASN A 32 6.71 -14.48 4.58
C ASN A 32 5.25 -14.34 5.02
N LEU A 33 4.46 -15.41 4.86
CA LEU A 33 3.04 -15.42 5.20
C LEU A 33 2.85 -15.67 6.70
N THR A 34 2.17 -14.73 7.35
CA THR A 34 1.70 -14.89 8.74
C THR A 34 0.32 -15.57 8.83
N LEU A 35 -0.26 -15.91 7.68
CA LEU A 35 -1.52 -16.61 7.50
C LEU A 35 -1.25 -18.00 6.94
N ALA A 36 -2.10 -18.99 7.25
CA ALA A 36 -2.04 -20.32 6.62
C ALA A 36 -2.04 -20.25 5.08
N GLN A 37 -2.82 -19.30 4.53
CA GLN A 37 -2.84 -18.99 3.11
C GLN A 37 -3.34 -17.56 2.89
N VAL A 38 -2.96 -16.95 1.77
CA VAL A 38 -3.53 -15.65 1.36
C VAL A 38 -5.03 -15.82 1.10
N PRO A 39 -5.92 -14.98 1.65
CA PRO A 39 -7.36 -15.11 1.44
C PRO A 39 -7.74 -15.04 -0.05
N PRO A 40 -8.65 -15.89 -0.55
CA PRO A 40 -9.03 -15.90 -1.97
C PRO A 40 -9.47 -14.54 -2.52
N VAL A 41 -10.24 -13.77 -1.74
CA VAL A 41 -10.67 -12.41 -2.13
C VAL A 41 -9.48 -11.46 -2.39
N LEU A 42 -8.38 -11.61 -1.64
CA LEU A 42 -7.14 -10.85 -1.87
C LEU A 42 -6.38 -11.40 -3.08
N GLN A 43 -6.28 -12.73 -3.24
CA GLN A 43 -5.65 -13.32 -4.42
C GLN A 43 -6.35 -12.88 -5.70
N ASN A 44 -7.69 -12.84 -5.69
CA ASN A 44 -8.52 -12.34 -6.79
C ASN A 44 -8.26 -10.87 -7.06
N ALA A 45 -8.18 -10.03 -6.02
CA ALA A 45 -7.88 -8.61 -6.18
C ALA A 45 -6.47 -8.38 -6.76
N ILE A 46 -5.46 -9.13 -6.28
CA ILE A 46 -4.09 -9.07 -6.79
C ILE A 46 -4.04 -9.53 -8.25
N SER A 47 -4.65 -10.66 -8.58
CA SER A 47 -4.70 -11.22 -9.94
C SER A 47 -5.43 -10.28 -10.91
N ASN A 48 -6.44 -9.57 -10.43
CA ASN A 48 -7.16 -8.54 -11.18
C ASN A 48 -6.42 -7.20 -11.24
N ARG A 49 -5.15 -7.13 -10.80
CA ARG A 49 -4.28 -5.96 -10.86
C ARG A 49 -4.77 -4.77 -10.02
N LEU A 50 -5.58 -5.02 -8.98
CA LEU A 50 -6.14 -3.97 -8.12
C LEU A 50 -5.15 -3.42 -7.08
N PHE A 51 -3.98 -4.05 -6.95
CA PHE A 51 -2.83 -3.60 -6.17
C PHE A 51 -1.61 -3.30 -7.06
N GLN A 52 -1.77 -3.26 -8.38
CA GLN A 52 -0.64 -3.15 -9.29
C GLN A 52 -0.41 -1.71 -9.76
N ALA A 53 0.80 -1.20 -9.49
CA ALA A 53 1.29 0.02 -10.12
C ALA A 53 1.69 -0.24 -11.59
N ALA A 54 1.60 0.77 -12.45
CA ALA A 54 1.95 0.65 -13.86
C ALA A 54 3.42 0.25 -14.04
N GLU A 55 3.72 -0.46 -15.12
CA GLU A 55 5.11 -0.84 -15.40
C GLU A 55 5.98 0.42 -15.54
N GLY A 56 7.13 0.44 -14.86
CA GLY A 56 8.03 1.59 -14.86
C GLY A 56 7.72 2.67 -13.80
N SER A 57 6.55 2.63 -13.13
CA SER A 57 6.14 3.67 -12.16
C SER A 57 6.98 3.73 -10.87
N VAL A 58 7.84 2.74 -10.67
CA VAL A 58 8.79 2.70 -9.55
C VAL A 58 10.20 2.98 -10.05
N ARG A 59 10.43 2.96 -11.37
CA ARG A 59 11.73 3.22 -11.99
C ARG A 59 12.05 4.71 -11.98
N GLU A 60 11.09 5.55 -12.36
CA GLU A 60 11.28 7.01 -12.35
C GLU A 60 11.39 7.55 -10.91
N ALA A 61 10.63 7.01 -9.95
CA ALA A 61 10.85 7.26 -8.52
C ALA A 61 12.29 6.92 -8.06
N VAL A 62 12.87 5.82 -8.55
CA VAL A 62 14.28 5.45 -8.28
C VAL A 62 15.25 6.45 -8.93
N GLU A 63 15.02 6.80 -10.19
CA GLU A 63 15.87 7.72 -10.94
C GLU A 63 15.85 9.12 -10.33
N THR A 64 14.68 9.60 -9.89
CA THR A 64 14.48 10.89 -9.22
C THR A 64 15.18 10.93 -7.86
N ALA A 65 14.96 9.92 -7.02
CA ALA A 65 15.66 9.80 -5.73
C ALA A 65 17.19 9.82 -5.93
N ARG A 66 17.68 9.08 -6.92
CA ARG A 66 19.11 9.06 -7.27
C ARG A 66 19.62 10.43 -7.74
N ALA A 67 18.86 11.13 -8.59
CA ALA A 67 19.21 12.47 -9.05
C ALA A 67 19.26 13.49 -7.90
N ALA A 68 18.43 13.31 -6.88
CA ALA A 68 18.43 14.11 -5.65
C ALA A 68 19.51 13.70 -4.63
N GLY A 69 20.31 12.66 -4.91
CA GLY A 69 21.33 12.14 -3.99
C GLY A 69 20.75 11.33 -2.83
N GLU A 70 19.49 10.90 -2.91
CA GLU A 70 18.86 10.04 -1.91
C GLU A 70 19.31 8.59 -2.09
N THR A 71 19.64 7.94 -0.97
CA THR A 71 20.06 6.52 -0.94
C THR A 71 18.89 5.57 -0.75
N THR A 72 17.70 6.08 -0.41
CA THR A 72 16.50 5.29 -0.14
C THR A 72 15.32 5.84 -0.91
N VAL A 73 14.75 5.02 -1.79
CA VAL A 73 13.52 5.36 -2.50
C VAL A 73 12.34 5.18 -1.55
N GLN A 74 11.54 6.21 -1.36
CA GLN A 74 10.32 6.08 -0.56
C GLN A 74 9.36 5.10 -1.25
N PRO A 75 8.76 4.15 -0.52
CA PRO A 75 7.89 3.16 -1.13
C PRO A 75 6.59 3.81 -1.63
N ALA A 76 6.07 3.30 -2.74
CA ALA A 76 4.71 3.58 -3.15
C ALA A 76 3.75 2.73 -2.32
N ILE A 77 2.53 3.22 -2.09
CA ILE A 77 1.53 2.51 -1.29
C ILE A 77 0.22 2.47 -2.04
N ILE A 78 -0.37 1.28 -2.13
CA ILE A 78 -1.76 1.11 -2.54
C ILE A 78 -2.55 0.59 -1.35
N ALA A 79 -3.64 1.27 -1.01
CA ALA A 79 -4.53 0.87 0.08
C ALA A 79 -5.91 0.56 -0.48
N ARG A 80 -6.51 -0.54 -0.03
CA ARG A 80 -7.80 -0.99 -0.53
C ARG A 80 -8.55 -1.85 0.46
N GLU A 81 -9.86 -1.69 0.44
CA GLU A 81 -10.82 -2.64 0.97
C GLU A 81 -11.26 -3.62 -0.11
N VAL A 82 -11.32 -4.91 0.24
CA VAL A 82 -11.82 -5.97 -0.64
C VAL A 82 -12.90 -6.78 0.09
N LYS A 83 -13.94 -7.19 -0.65
CA LYS A 83 -15.05 -7.98 -0.11
C LYS A 83 -15.58 -8.95 -1.14
N GLU A 84 -15.84 -10.19 -0.71
CA GLU A 84 -16.51 -11.23 -1.47
C GLU A 84 -17.30 -12.13 -0.51
N GLY A 85 -18.62 -12.14 -0.65
CA GLY A 85 -19.51 -12.80 0.31
C GLY A 85 -19.30 -12.30 1.74
N ASN A 86 -18.98 -13.23 2.65
CA ASN A 86 -18.69 -12.94 4.06
C ASN A 86 -17.21 -12.61 4.34
N ASN A 87 -16.34 -12.68 3.32
CA ASN A 87 -14.92 -12.39 3.47
C ASN A 87 -14.69 -10.92 3.13
N ALA A 88 -14.22 -10.14 4.11
CA ALA A 88 -13.92 -8.73 3.93
C ALA A 88 -12.58 -8.40 4.60
N TYR A 89 -11.75 -7.60 3.92
CA TYR A 89 -10.43 -7.21 4.41
C TYR A 89 -10.12 -5.76 4.06
N SER A 90 -9.43 -5.08 4.96
CA SER A 90 -8.67 -3.86 4.67
C SER A 90 -7.21 -4.24 4.50
N ALA A 91 -6.59 -3.80 3.41
CA ALA A 91 -5.19 -4.11 3.11
C ALA A 91 -4.42 -2.92 2.54
N ILE A 92 -3.13 -2.88 2.82
CA ILE A 92 -2.17 -2.02 2.12
C ILE A 92 -1.11 -2.89 1.46
N ALA A 93 -0.70 -2.50 0.27
CA ALA A 93 0.44 -3.03 -0.44
C ALA A 93 1.53 -1.94 -0.46
N VAL A 94 2.66 -2.23 0.16
CA VAL A 94 3.86 -1.40 0.15
C VAL A 94 4.75 -1.90 -0.98
N ILE A 95 5.01 -1.03 -1.93
CA ILE A 95 5.67 -1.35 -3.19
C ILE A 95 7.08 -0.81 -3.13
N THR A 96 8.05 -1.70 -3.30
CA THR A 96 9.48 -1.37 -3.27
C THR A 96 10.11 -1.76 -4.61
N PRO A 97 10.97 -0.89 -5.19
CA PRO A 97 11.74 -1.27 -6.36
C PRO A 97 12.82 -2.30 -5.97
N ALA A 98 12.97 -3.33 -6.78
CA ALA A 98 14.03 -4.33 -6.65
C ALA A 98 14.69 -4.58 -8.01
N LYS A 99 15.75 -5.39 -8.02
CA LYS A 99 16.42 -5.82 -9.26
C LYS A 99 16.13 -7.27 -9.57
N ASP A 100 16.02 -7.59 -10.85
CA ASP A 100 16.14 -8.97 -11.31
C ASP A 100 17.60 -9.33 -11.67
N GLU A 101 17.83 -10.59 -12.01
CA GLU A 101 19.14 -11.11 -12.43
C GLU A 101 19.76 -10.38 -13.64
N LYS A 102 18.95 -9.68 -14.44
CA LYS A 102 19.40 -8.88 -15.60
C LYS A 102 19.63 -7.42 -15.22
N GLY A 103 19.51 -7.07 -13.94
CA GLY A 103 19.63 -5.71 -13.43
C GLY A 103 18.44 -4.81 -13.76
N ARG A 104 17.32 -5.36 -14.26
CA ARG A 104 16.11 -4.59 -14.56
C ARG A 104 15.36 -4.28 -13.26
N THR A 105 14.78 -3.09 -13.20
CA THR A 105 13.92 -2.71 -12.07
C THR A 105 12.60 -3.48 -12.14
N ILE A 106 12.26 -4.17 -11.05
CA ILE A 106 10.98 -4.85 -10.83
C ILE A 106 10.28 -4.27 -9.60
N SER A 107 8.97 -4.46 -9.51
CA SER A 107 8.18 -4.10 -8.32
C SER A 107 7.97 -5.33 -7.45
N VAL A 108 8.37 -5.24 -6.18
CA VAL A 108 8.08 -6.24 -5.16
C VAL A 108 7.17 -5.64 -4.09
N TYR A 109 6.31 -6.47 -3.51
CA TYR A 109 5.23 -6.01 -2.66
C TYR A 109 5.31 -6.67 -1.29
N ARG A 110 5.14 -5.88 -0.24
CA ARG A 110 4.83 -6.34 1.11
C ARG A 110 3.41 -5.91 1.45
N TYR A 111 2.56 -6.88 1.74
CA TYR A 111 1.15 -6.68 2.03
C TYR A 111 0.92 -6.75 3.53
N PHE A 112 0.13 -5.82 4.05
CA PHE A 112 -0.41 -5.87 5.40
C PHE A 112 -1.92 -5.87 5.32
N LEU A 113 -2.59 -6.70 6.12
CA LEU A 113 -4.03 -6.85 6.06
C LEU A 113 -4.65 -7.18 7.42
N THR A 114 -5.91 -6.81 7.58
CA THR A 114 -6.75 -7.18 8.72
C THR A 114 -8.15 -7.53 8.22
N THR A 115 -8.83 -8.43 8.91
CA THR A 115 -10.23 -8.78 8.64
C THR A 115 -11.15 -7.58 8.91
N GLY A 116 -12.19 -7.45 8.11
CA GLY A 116 -13.22 -6.41 8.20
C GLY A 116 -12.92 -5.16 7.38
N LEU A 117 -13.99 -4.45 7.04
CA LEU A 117 -13.94 -3.13 6.40
C LEU A 117 -13.77 -2.02 7.47
N GLY A 118 -13.41 -0.82 7.03
CA GLY A 118 -13.23 0.36 7.87
C GLY A 118 -11.89 0.41 8.60
N ASN A 119 -11.01 -0.56 8.39
CA ASN A 119 -9.79 -0.72 9.17
C ASN A 119 -8.54 -0.07 8.52
N LEU A 120 -8.66 0.51 7.32
CA LEU A 120 -7.51 1.13 6.63
C LEU A 120 -6.84 2.21 7.49
N THR A 121 -7.59 3.07 8.18
CA THR A 121 -7.02 4.10 9.06
C THR A 121 -6.17 3.50 10.19
N HIS A 122 -6.64 2.41 10.81
CA HIS A 122 -5.93 1.71 11.86
C HIS A 122 -4.64 1.07 11.33
N LEU A 123 -4.74 0.42 10.18
CA LEU A 123 -3.62 -0.23 9.50
C LEU A 123 -2.52 0.78 9.12
N LEU A 124 -2.91 1.94 8.58
CA LEU A 124 -1.96 3.01 8.21
C LEU A 124 -1.27 3.61 9.44
N TYR A 125 -2.02 3.82 10.53
CA TYR A 125 -1.43 4.34 11.76
C TYR A 125 -0.43 3.36 12.36
N TRP A 126 -0.80 2.08 12.41
CA TRP A 126 0.12 1.03 12.82
C TRP A 126 1.37 1.00 11.93
N TYR A 127 1.20 1.04 10.60
CA TYR A 127 2.30 0.98 9.63
C TYR A 127 3.30 2.13 9.81
N ASP A 128 2.79 3.36 9.91
CA ASP A 128 3.60 4.57 9.97
C ASP A 128 4.23 4.80 11.35
N GLN A 129 3.49 4.53 12.43
CA GLN A 129 3.90 4.89 13.80
C GLN A 129 4.53 3.74 14.59
N LYS A 130 4.10 2.49 14.35
CA LYS A 130 4.53 1.31 15.14
C LYS A 130 5.48 0.42 14.35
N ALA A 131 5.09 0.06 13.13
CA ALA A 131 5.93 -0.77 12.25
C ALA A 131 7.14 0.02 11.71
N LYS A 132 7.14 1.36 11.80
CA LYS A 132 8.19 2.24 11.27
C LYS A 132 8.42 2.03 9.77
N LYS A 133 7.32 1.94 9.01
CA LYS A 133 7.31 1.85 7.54
C LYS A 133 8.10 0.67 6.99
N LEU A 134 7.77 -0.54 7.47
CA LEU A 134 8.38 -1.77 6.97
C LEU A 134 8.21 -1.89 5.45
N ILE A 135 9.33 -2.03 4.75
CA ILE A 135 9.37 -2.28 3.31
C ILE A 135 9.57 -3.76 3.02
N PHE A 136 9.57 -4.11 1.73
CA PHE A 136 9.89 -5.47 1.30
C PHE A 136 11.34 -5.82 1.67
N ASP A 137 11.50 -6.96 2.34
CA ASP A 137 12.79 -7.59 2.62
C ASP A 137 12.64 -9.11 2.42
N PRO A 138 13.34 -9.71 1.44
CA PRO A 138 13.25 -11.14 1.20
C PRO A 138 13.96 -11.98 2.28
N PHE A 139 14.76 -11.38 3.15
CA PHE A 139 15.45 -12.05 4.26
C PHE A 139 14.67 -11.95 5.59
N ASP A 140 13.60 -11.16 5.65
CA ASP A 140 12.70 -11.08 6.80
C ASP A 140 11.74 -12.28 6.83
N ILE A 141 12.11 -13.32 7.57
CA ILE A 141 11.34 -14.58 7.63
C ILE A 141 10.16 -14.43 8.59
N LYS A 142 8.96 -14.77 8.10
CA LYS A 142 7.72 -14.83 8.89
C LYS A 142 7.07 -16.20 8.80
N ASN A 143 6.49 -16.63 9.91
CA ASN A 143 5.75 -17.87 10.03
C ASN A 143 4.27 -17.61 10.28
N GLU A 144 3.45 -18.63 10.03
CA GLU A 144 2.05 -18.61 10.40
C GLU A 144 1.88 -18.30 11.89
N GLY A 145 1.04 -17.32 12.22
CA GLY A 145 0.82 -16.88 13.60
C GLY A 145 1.68 -15.69 14.03
N ASP A 146 2.70 -15.30 13.27
CA ASP A 146 3.54 -14.11 13.54
C ASP A 146 2.81 -12.78 13.20
N TYR A 147 1.51 -12.69 13.52
CA TYR A 147 0.70 -11.50 13.30
C TYR A 147 0.99 -10.44 14.36
N TYR A 148 0.70 -9.19 14.01
CA TYR A 148 0.76 -8.07 14.95
C TYR A 148 -0.60 -7.83 15.58
N GLU A 149 -0.62 -7.56 16.88
CA GLU A 149 -1.82 -7.05 17.55
C GLU A 149 -1.78 -5.53 17.63
N TYR A 150 -2.90 -4.90 17.29
CA TYR A 150 -3.02 -3.45 17.35
C TYR A 150 -4.33 -3.04 18.02
N ASP A 151 -4.23 -2.29 19.11
CA ASP A 151 -5.38 -1.69 19.79
C ASP A 151 -5.85 -0.45 19.02
N THR A 152 -7.07 -0.52 18.49
CA THR A 152 -7.64 0.56 17.67
C THR A 152 -7.92 1.83 18.46
N SER A 153 -7.95 1.77 19.80
CA SER A 153 -8.05 2.96 20.64
C SER A 153 -6.82 3.88 20.53
N GLN A 154 -5.68 3.33 20.09
CA GLN A 154 -4.45 4.10 19.85
C GLN A 154 -4.51 4.93 18.57
N THR A 155 -5.48 4.67 17.69
CA THR A 155 -5.62 5.43 16.45
C THR A 155 -6.18 6.81 16.74
N ARG A 156 -5.38 7.84 16.46
CA ARG A 156 -5.86 9.22 16.53
C ARG A 156 -6.80 9.49 15.37
N ARG A 157 -7.86 10.27 15.63
CA ARG A 157 -8.68 10.80 14.55
C ARG A 157 -7.85 11.78 13.73
N PHE A 158 -7.81 11.55 12.43
CA PHE A 158 -7.21 12.47 11.48
C PHE A 158 -8.30 13.28 10.81
N GLU A 159 -8.15 14.60 10.90
CA GLU A 159 -8.94 15.55 10.14
C GLU A 159 -8.01 16.27 9.18
N ILE A 160 -8.49 16.49 7.96
CA ILE A 160 -7.77 17.30 6.99
C ILE A 160 -7.80 18.74 7.52
N PRO A 161 -6.65 19.38 7.79
CA PRO A 161 -6.63 20.71 8.35
C PRO A 161 -7.41 21.69 7.48
N ARG A 162 -8.26 22.53 8.09
CA ARG A 162 -9.00 23.59 7.36
C ARG A 162 -8.07 24.59 6.68
N SER A 163 -6.87 24.77 7.20
CA SER A 163 -5.83 25.63 6.63
C SER A 163 -5.21 25.08 5.34
N ASN A 164 -5.44 23.81 4.98
CA ASN A 164 -4.95 23.26 3.72
C ASN A 164 -6.01 23.44 2.62
N GLU A 165 -6.13 24.68 2.13
CA GLU A 165 -7.15 25.07 1.13
C GLU A 165 -7.15 24.17 -0.11
N LYS A 166 -5.96 23.75 -0.60
CA LYS A 166 -5.86 22.86 -1.76
C LYS A 166 -6.54 21.51 -1.51
N LEU A 167 -6.31 20.88 -0.35
CA LEU A 167 -6.98 19.62 0.01
C LEU A 167 -8.48 19.82 0.28
N GLN A 168 -8.87 20.96 0.87
CA GLN A 168 -10.28 21.29 1.07
C GLN A 168 -11.03 21.47 -0.25
N ASN A 169 -10.39 22.08 -1.26
CA ASN A 169 -10.98 22.21 -2.59
C ASN A 169 -11.18 20.83 -3.25
N LEU A 170 -10.23 19.91 -3.10
CA LEU A 170 -10.38 18.53 -3.61
C LEU A 170 -11.51 17.78 -2.90
N LEU A 171 -11.71 18.00 -1.59
CA LEU A 171 -12.87 17.45 -0.87
C LEU A 171 -14.19 17.95 -1.44
N ASN A 172 -14.25 19.21 -1.84
CA ASN A 172 -15.47 19.85 -2.34
C ASN A 172 -15.69 19.69 -3.85
N SER A 173 -14.74 19.11 -4.60
CA SER A 173 -14.90 18.83 -6.03
C SER A 173 -15.96 17.76 -6.28
N ASP A 174 -16.69 17.82 -7.39
CA ASP A 174 -17.62 16.74 -7.80
C ASP A 174 -16.91 15.55 -8.48
N ASP A 175 -15.59 15.58 -8.60
CA ASP A 175 -14.81 14.51 -9.22
C ASP A 175 -14.86 13.21 -8.40
N ALA A 176 -15.26 12.11 -9.05
CA ALA A 176 -15.26 10.78 -8.46
C ALA A 176 -13.84 10.22 -8.22
N ASN A 177 -12.89 10.58 -9.10
CA ASN A 177 -11.49 10.18 -9.00
C ASN A 177 -10.61 11.41 -8.75
N ILE A 178 -10.07 11.52 -7.55
CA ILE A 178 -9.20 12.64 -7.20
C ILE A 178 -7.75 12.33 -7.54
N ILE A 179 -7.17 13.09 -8.45
CA ILE A 179 -5.71 13.14 -8.64
C ILE A 179 -5.17 14.27 -7.78
N ILE A 180 -4.41 13.91 -6.75
CA ILE A 180 -3.68 14.89 -5.95
C ILE A 180 -2.39 15.20 -6.69
N SER A 181 -2.09 16.47 -6.89
CA SER A 181 -0.84 16.93 -7.52
C SER A 181 0.32 16.87 -6.52
N TYR A 182 1.54 16.60 -7.02
CA TYR A 182 2.75 16.44 -6.22
C TYR A 182 3.13 17.69 -5.42
N ASP A 183 2.73 18.88 -5.87
CA ASP A 183 2.96 20.17 -5.19
C ASP A 183 2.11 20.32 -3.92
N ILE A 184 1.13 19.43 -3.72
CA ILE A 184 0.31 19.37 -2.52
C ILE A 184 0.97 18.39 -1.54
N GLN A 185 1.62 18.93 -0.50
CA GLN A 185 2.17 18.09 0.56
C GLN A 185 1.02 17.34 1.26
N CYS A 186 0.92 16.04 0.96
CA CYS A 186 -0.17 15.18 1.40
C CYS A 186 0.39 13.96 2.13
N MET A 187 -0.10 13.73 3.36
CA MET A 187 0.21 12.52 4.12
C MET A 187 -0.75 11.39 3.73
N ILE A 188 -0.32 10.14 3.86
CA ILE A 188 -1.16 8.94 3.59
C ILE A 188 -2.52 8.98 4.31
N TYR A 189 -2.58 9.57 5.50
CA TYR A 189 -3.83 9.76 6.25
C TYR A 189 -4.82 10.70 5.56
N ASN A 190 -4.33 11.76 4.92
CA ASN A 190 -5.16 12.72 4.20
C ASN A 190 -5.78 12.05 2.96
N ILE A 191 -4.99 11.23 2.25
CA ILE A 191 -5.45 10.49 1.06
C ILE A 191 -6.51 9.48 1.45
N ASN A 192 -6.27 8.72 2.52
CA ASN A 192 -7.26 7.78 3.04
C ASN A 192 -8.55 8.47 3.48
N LYS A 193 -8.43 9.65 4.12
CA LYS A 193 -9.60 10.44 4.52
C LYS A 193 -10.37 10.95 3.31
N LEU A 194 -9.69 11.51 2.31
CA LEU A 194 -10.28 11.90 1.03
C LEU A 194 -11.03 10.74 0.38
N ALA A 195 -10.37 9.59 0.21
CA ALA A 195 -10.97 8.38 -0.37
C ALA A 195 -12.20 7.91 0.41
N SER A 196 -12.14 7.94 1.74
CA SER A 196 -13.24 7.53 2.61
C SER A 196 -14.46 8.45 2.54
N ILE A 197 -14.26 9.73 2.20
CA ILE A 197 -15.34 10.72 2.04
C ILE A 197 -15.91 10.66 0.63
N LYS A 198 -15.07 10.43 -0.38
CA LYS A 198 -15.45 10.47 -1.80
C LYS A 198 -16.13 9.21 -2.31
N LYS A 199 -15.89 8.07 -1.65
CA LYS A 199 -16.56 6.82 -2.02
C LYS A 199 -18.08 6.98 -1.95
N GLU A 200 -18.79 6.36 -2.88
CA GLU A 200 -20.24 6.23 -2.76
C GLU A 200 -20.61 5.29 -1.60
N GLU A 201 -21.87 5.34 -1.14
CA GLU A 201 -22.35 4.63 0.05
C GLU A 201 -22.03 3.12 0.05
N TYR A 202 -21.99 2.50 -1.14
CA TYR A 202 -21.76 1.06 -1.34
C TYR A 202 -20.37 0.72 -1.87
N GLU A 203 -19.51 1.72 -2.06
CA GLU A 203 -18.16 1.51 -2.58
C GLU A 203 -17.15 1.19 -1.48
N LEU A 204 -16.19 0.35 -1.85
CA LEU A 204 -15.05 0.00 -1.02
C LEU A 204 -13.97 1.06 -1.18
N THR A 205 -13.35 1.47 -0.07
CA THR A 205 -12.29 2.48 -0.13
C THR A 205 -11.07 1.93 -0.87
N ALA A 206 -10.60 2.67 -1.88
CA ALA A 206 -9.38 2.36 -2.59
C ALA A 206 -8.62 3.64 -2.98
N TRP A 207 -7.32 3.67 -2.69
CA TRP A 207 -6.47 4.79 -3.06
C TRP A 207 -5.00 4.40 -3.24
N ALA A 208 -4.23 5.29 -3.85
CA ALA A 208 -2.79 5.11 -4.05
C ALA A 208 -1.97 6.35 -3.66
N TYR A 209 -0.74 6.14 -3.21
CA TYR A 209 0.21 7.18 -2.81
C TYR A 209 1.56 6.95 -3.46
N LYS A 210 2.09 8.03 -4.06
CA LYS A 210 3.37 8.03 -4.79
C LYS A 210 3.41 7.00 -5.90
N VAL A 211 2.34 6.98 -6.69
CA VAL A 211 2.21 6.09 -7.85
C VAL A 211 2.09 6.97 -9.08
N GLU A 212 3.12 6.96 -9.94
CA GLU A 212 3.12 7.70 -11.23
C GLU A 212 2.07 7.17 -12.21
N GLY A 213 1.67 5.90 -12.06
CA GLY A 213 0.62 5.30 -12.87
C GLY A 213 0.04 4.07 -12.20
N LEU A 214 -1.28 3.91 -12.29
CA LEU A 214 -1.99 2.72 -11.81
C LEU A 214 -2.33 1.83 -13.00
N SER A 215 -2.25 0.50 -12.82
CA SER A 215 -2.64 -0.43 -13.90
C SER A 215 -4.13 -0.35 -14.26
N LYS A 216 -4.98 0.07 -13.31
CA LYS A 216 -6.42 0.25 -13.48
C LYS A 216 -6.92 1.47 -12.69
N PRO A 217 -6.66 2.70 -13.16
CA PRO A 217 -6.86 3.92 -12.35
C PRO A 217 -8.33 4.17 -11.96
N TRP A 218 -9.29 3.76 -12.80
CA TRP A 218 -10.73 3.90 -12.56
C TRP A 218 -11.29 3.07 -11.40
N PHE A 219 -10.51 2.17 -10.78
CA PHE A 219 -10.93 1.45 -9.58
C PHE A 219 -10.50 2.14 -8.28
N PHE A 220 -9.96 3.36 -8.34
CA PHE A 220 -9.41 4.10 -7.19
C PHE A 220 -10.13 5.42 -7.01
N SER A 221 -10.71 5.64 -5.83
CA SER A 221 -11.43 6.87 -5.48
C SER A 221 -10.50 8.07 -5.31
N SER A 222 -9.23 7.85 -4.96
CA SER A 222 -8.22 8.90 -4.97
C SER A 222 -6.82 8.34 -5.19
N TYR A 223 -5.94 9.13 -5.81
CA TYR A 223 -4.54 8.80 -5.88
C TYR A 223 -3.68 10.06 -6.00
N LEU A 224 -2.52 10.03 -5.37
CA LEU A 224 -1.47 11.03 -5.58
C LEU A 224 -0.59 10.55 -6.74
N SER A 225 -0.69 11.22 -7.88
CA SER A 225 0.28 11.06 -8.97
C SER A 225 1.57 11.77 -8.57
N CYS A 226 2.71 11.10 -8.74
CA CYS A 226 3.97 11.84 -8.84
C CYS A 226 4.00 12.58 -10.19
#